data_AF-A0AAD7K3K3-F1
#
_entry.id   AF-A0AAD7K3K3-F1
#
_cell.length_a   1.000
_cell.length_b   1.000
_cell.length_c   1.000
_cell.angle_alpha   90.00
_cell.angle_beta   90.00
_cell.angle_gamma   90.00
#
_symmetry.space_group_name_H-M   'P 1'
#
loop_
_entity.id
_entity.type
_entity.pdbx_description
1 polymer ?
#
loop_
_entity_poly.entity_id
_entity_poly.type
_entity_poly.pdbx_seq_one_letter_code
_entity_poly.pdbx_strand_id
1 'polypeptide(L)'
;MSPHPDLYRFFALNSEWAKRVEIQEPGFFAESTKGQTPQVLWIGCSDSRVPESVVTAVRPGEIFVHRNIANQFQLDDDSAQAVLTYALDHLGVEHVVVVGHTECGGAAACFGAASSPGFSASAPICTIDPSLAPDAGLNKWLTPLTKHVASLKLSSAPKAEALPLIVEENVKLQVENLSRAQTIVDAWAHKSKKGKDIWVHGWVYDLAKGELRDLGVSRGPPK
;
A
#
# COMPACT_ATOMS: atom_id res chain seq x y z
N MET A 1 23.17 -27.70 14.60
CA MET A 1 22.15 -27.03 13.76
C MET A 1 22.43 -25.54 13.78
N SER A 2 22.15 -24.84 12.68
CA SER A 2 22.25 -23.37 12.65
C SER A 2 21.29 -22.75 13.67
N PRO A 3 21.64 -21.64 14.34
CA PRO A 3 20.74 -20.95 15.28
C PRO A 3 19.47 -20.39 14.61
N HIS A 4 19.46 -20.21 13.28
CA HIS A 4 18.35 -19.60 12.54
C HIS A 4 18.04 -20.35 11.23
N PRO A 5 17.51 -21.58 11.29
CA PRO A 5 17.35 -22.45 10.12
C PRO A 5 16.51 -21.81 8.99
N ASP A 6 15.48 -21.03 9.33
CA ASP A 6 14.63 -20.36 8.34
C ASP A 6 15.39 -19.32 7.51
N LEU A 7 16.30 -18.56 8.12
CA LEU A 7 17.11 -17.57 7.40
C LEU A 7 18.12 -18.23 6.46
N TYR A 8 18.71 -19.36 6.88
CA TYR A 8 19.60 -20.13 6.01
C TYR A 8 18.86 -20.70 4.79
N ARG A 9 17.62 -21.14 4.99
CA ARG A 9 16.76 -21.55 3.88
C ARG A 9 16.54 -20.41 2.89
N PHE A 10 16.36 -19.16 3.33
CA PHE A 10 16.21 -18.01 2.42
C PHE A 10 17.44 -17.78 1.54
N PHE A 11 18.66 -17.90 2.10
CA PHE A 11 19.88 -17.78 1.29
C PHE A 11 19.98 -18.87 0.22
N ALA A 12 19.63 -20.10 0.55
CA ALA A 12 19.61 -21.20 -0.41
C ALA A 12 18.60 -20.94 -1.53
N LEU A 13 17.36 -20.59 -1.17
CA LEU A 13 16.30 -20.28 -2.13
C LEU A 13 16.65 -19.09 -3.04
N ASN A 14 17.27 -18.05 -2.47
CA ASN A 14 17.74 -16.90 -3.24
C ASN A 14 18.84 -17.28 -4.24
N SER A 15 19.82 -18.09 -3.83
CA SER A 15 20.90 -18.53 -4.73
C SER A 15 20.34 -19.35 -5.90
N GLU A 16 19.37 -20.24 -5.63
CA GLU A 16 18.70 -21.01 -6.66
C GLU A 16 17.84 -20.13 -7.58
N TRP A 17 17.10 -19.17 -7.02
CA TRP A 17 16.33 -18.20 -7.80
C TRP A 17 17.23 -17.39 -8.73
N ALA A 18 18.33 -16.83 -8.22
CA ALA A 18 19.26 -16.04 -9.03
C ALA A 18 19.85 -16.85 -10.19
N LYS A 19 20.23 -18.11 -9.94
CA LYS A 19 20.68 -19.02 -11.02
C LYS A 19 19.61 -19.25 -12.07
N ARG A 20 18.35 -19.48 -11.66
CA ARG A 20 17.24 -19.68 -12.60
C ARG A 20 16.97 -18.43 -13.44
N VAL A 21 16.97 -17.26 -12.82
CA VAL A 21 16.80 -15.98 -13.53
C VAL A 21 17.91 -15.80 -14.56
N GLU A 22 19.18 -16.01 -14.20
CA GLU A 22 20.29 -15.84 -15.14
C GLU A 22 20.28 -16.86 -16.29
N ILE A 23 19.71 -18.05 -16.09
CA ILE A 23 19.50 -19.03 -17.16
C ILE A 23 18.38 -18.59 -18.10
N GLN A 24 17.28 -18.05 -17.56
CA GLN A 24 16.10 -17.65 -18.33
C GLN A 24 16.29 -16.30 -19.03
N GLU A 25 16.97 -15.37 -18.37
CA GLU A 25 17.26 -14.01 -18.81
C GLU A 25 18.76 -13.69 -18.57
N PRO A 26 19.67 -14.20 -19.42
CA PRO A 26 21.10 -13.94 -19.28
C PRO A 26 21.42 -12.44 -19.30
N GLY A 27 22.23 -11.99 -18.34
CA GLY A 27 22.61 -10.59 -18.16
C GLY A 27 21.62 -9.77 -17.33
N PHE A 28 20.50 -10.33 -16.87
CA PHE A 28 19.47 -9.61 -16.10
C PHE A 28 20.05 -8.81 -14.93
N PHE A 29 20.87 -9.46 -14.10
CA PHE A 29 21.45 -8.78 -12.92
C PHE A 29 22.47 -7.71 -13.30
N ALA A 30 23.24 -7.92 -14.37
CA ALA A 30 24.20 -6.92 -14.85
C ALA A 30 23.48 -5.68 -15.38
N GLU A 31 22.41 -5.85 -16.16
CA GLU A 31 21.58 -4.73 -16.61
C GLU A 31 20.89 -4.02 -15.44
N SER A 32 20.41 -4.77 -14.44
CA SER A 32 19.76 -4.22 -13.24
C SER A 32 20.65 -3.25 -12.46
N THR A 33 21.98 -3.35 -12.56
CA THR A 33 22.92 -2.41 -11.91
C THR A 33 22.96 -1.03 -12.57
N LYS A 34 22.49 -0.90 -13.80
CA LYS A 34 22.57 0.36 -14.57
C LYS A 34 21.48 1.36 -14.19
N GLY A 35 20.46 0.93 -13.45
CA GLY A 35 19.36 1.77 -12.98
C GLY A 35 18.01 1.08 -13.10
N GLN A 36 16.95 1.86 -12.88
CA GLN A 36 15.56 1.41 -12.96
C GLN A 36 14.68 2.50 -13.58
N THR A 37 13.63 2.09 -14.29
CA THR A 37 12.62 3.00 -14.87
C THR A 37 11.21 2.40 -14.70
N PRO A 38 10.76 2.19 -13.46
CA PRO A 38 9.45 1.61 -13.18
C PRO A 38 8.34 2.52 -13.73
N GLN A 39 7.29 1.91 -14.28
CA GLN A 39 6.12 2.65 -14.77
C GLN A 39 5.08 2.89 -13.68
N VAL A 40 5.15 2.09 -12.61
CA VAL A 40 4.14 2.03 -11.54
C VAL A 40 4.79 2.27 -10.19
N LEU A 41 4.18 3.12 -9.36
CA LEU A 41 4.36 3.17 -7.91
C LEU A 41 3.20 2.40 -7.26
N TRP A 42 3.53 1.33 -6.54
CA TRP A 42 2.60 0.54 -5.74
C TRP A 42 2.63 1.00 -4.28
N ILE A 43 1.48 1.45 -3.77
CA ILE A 43 1.27 1.75 -2.35
C ILE A 43 0.38 0.65 -1.76
N GLY A 44 1.00 -0.28 -1.06
CA GLY A 44 0.36 -1.50 -0.57
C GLY A 44 0.47 -1.73 0.93
N CYS A 45 -0.14 -2.81 1.39
CA CYS A 45 -0.09 -3.19 2.80
C CYS A 45 1.22 -3.94 3.13
N SER A 46 1.74 -3.81 4.35
CA SER A 46 2.84 -4.63 4.87
C SER A 46 2.48 -6.12 5.04
N ASP A 47 1.22 -6.51 4.79
CA ASP A 47 0.76 -7.90 4.85
C ASP A 47 1.64 -8.83 4.00
N SER A 48 2.22 -9.86 4.61
CA SER A 48 3.20 -10.75 3.98
C SER A 48 2.63 -11.59 2.83
N ARG A 49 1.30 -11.64 2.68
CA ARG A 49 0.62 -12.42 1.63
C ARG A 49 0.43 -11.65 0.33
N VAL A 50 0.72 -10.34 0.31
CA VAL A 50 0.52 -9.47 -0.88
C VAL A 50 1.83 -8.78 -1.32
N PRO A 51 2.90 -9.52 -1.66
CA PRO A 51 4.06 -8.94 -2.33
C PRO A 51 3.72 -8.61 -3.79
N GLU A 52 3.90 -7.35 -4.19
CA GLU A 52 3.42 -6.79 -5.46
C GLU A 52 3.96 -7.52 -6.69
N SER A 53 5.27 -7.74 -6.76
CA SER A 53 5.94 -8.40 -7.88
C SER A 53 5.52 -9.87 -8.03
N VAL A 54 5.20 -10.53 -6.91
CA VAL A 54 4.72 -11.92 -6.91
C VAL A 54 3.27 -11.99 -7.41
N VAL A 55 2.38 -11.16 -6.86
CA VAL A 55 0.95 -11.23 -7.20
C VAL A 55 0.65 -10.68 -8.61
N THR A 56 1.57 -9.89 -9.18
CA THR A 56 1.46 -9.38 -10.56
C THR A 56 2.34 -10.14 -11.56
N ALA A 57 3.19 -11.06 -11.09
CA ALA A 57 4.14 -11.82 -11.90
C ALA A 57 5.05 -10.96 -12.79
N VAL A 58 5.40 -9.75 -12.33
CA VAL A 58 6.32 -8.82 -13.02
C VAL A 58 7.75 -8.98 -12.52
N ARG A 59 8.70 -8.42 -13.27
CA ARG A 59 10.13 -8.54 -12.94
C ARG A 59 10.56 -7.51 -11.90
N PRO A 60 11.63 -7.80 -11.12
CA PRO A 60 12.27 -6.79 -10.29
C PRO A 60 12.63 -5.54 -11.11
N GLY A 61 12.29 -4.35 -10.58
CA GLY A 61 12.53 -3.07 -11.25
C GLY A 61 11.36 -2.52 -12.08
N GLU A 62 10.29 -3.31 -12.31
CA GLU A 62 9.10 -2.86 -13.07
C GLU A 62 8.10 -2.07 -12.20
N ILE A 63 8.06 -2.37 -10.89
CA ILE A 63 7.22 -1.67 -9.91
C ILE A 63 8.11 -1.04 -8.82
N PHE A 64 7.92 0.24 -8.57
CA PHE A 64 8.46 0.93 -7.39
C PHE A 64 7.47 0.82 -6.22
N VAL A 65 7.95 0.62 -4.99
CA VAL A 65 7.08 0.09 -3.92
C VAL A 65 7.18 0.89 -2.64
N HIS A 66 6.03 1.19 -2.04
CA HIS A 66 5.89 1.57 -0.65
C HIS A 66 4.86 0.69 0.04
N ARG A 67 5.19 0.19 1.23
CA ARG A 67 4.33 -0.71 2.00
C ARG A 67 4.28 -0.31 3.45
N ASN A 68 3.07 -0.15 3.98
CA ASN A 68 2.82 0.18 5.38
C ASN A 68 1.54 -0.52 5.89
N ILE A 69 1.22 -0.40 7.18
CA ILE A 69 0.02 -1.05 7.72
C ILE A 69 -1.24 -0.39 7.14
N ALA A 70 -2.09 -1.20 6.51
CA ALA A 70 -3.33 -0.79 5.85
C ALA A 70 -3.14 0.19 4.68
N ASN A 71 -2.01 0.11 3.96
CA ASN A 71 -1.77 0.78 2.67
C ASN A 71 -2.16 2.28 2.65
N GLN A 72 -1.87 2.98 3.74
CA GLN A 72 -2.27 4.37 3.96
C GLN A 72 -1.31 5.34 3.25
N PHE A 73 -1.85 6.47 2.80
CA PHE A 73 -1.07 7.63 2.36
C PHE A 73 -1.56 8.84 3.15
N GLN A 74 -0.80 9.21 4.19
CA GLN A 74 -1.11 10.36 5.04
C GLN A 74 -0.35 11.59 4.51
N LEU A 75 -1.03 12.73 4.42
CA LEU A 75 -0.47 13.94 3.82
C LEU A 75 0.71 14.51 4.62
N ASP A 76 0.79 14.21 5.91
CA ASP A 76 1.82 14.59 6.86
C ASP A 76 2.87 13.48 7.12
N ASP A 77 2.83 12.37 6.36
CA ASP A 77 3.86 11.33 6.41
C ASP A 77 4.99 11.62 5.43
N ASP A 78 6.08 12.19 5.95
CA ASP A 78 7.29 12.50 5.17
C ASP A 78 7.87 11.27 4.46
N SER A 79 7.72 10.06 5.01
CA SER A 79 8.20 8.84 4.34
C SER A 79 7.41 8.57 3.07
N ALA A 80 6.08 8.70 3.10
CA ALA A 80 5.24 8.49 1.93
C ALA A 80 5.41 9.61 0.91
N GLN A 81 5.52 10.88 1.36
CA GLN A 81 5.80 12.02 0.49
C GLN A 81 7.15 11.90 -0.24
N ALA A 82 8.19 11.44 0.47
CA ALA A 82 9.50 11.22 -0.12
C ALA A 82 9.47 10.14 -1.22
N VAL A 83 8.81 9.01 -0.96
CA VAL A 83 8.62 7.96 -1.97
C VAL A 83 7.87 8.49 -3.19
N LEU A 84 6.73 9.16 -2.98
CA LEU A 84 5.91 9.68 -4.07
C LEU A 84 6.71 10.66 -4.93
N THR A 85 7.40 11.60 -4.30
CA THR A 85 8.22 12.60 -4.99
C THR A 85 9.34 11.94 -5.77
N TYR A 86 10.05 10.97 -5.18
CA TYR A 86 11.10 10.25 -5.88
C TYR A 86 10.57 9.44 -7.07
N ALA A 87 9.45 8.75 -6.89
CA ALA A 87 8.82 7.97 -7.96
C ALA A 87 8.47 8.84 -9.18
N LEU A 88 7.81 9.97 -8.96
CA LEU A 88 7.33 10.83 -10.04
C LEU A 88 8.44 11.70 -10.62
N ASP A 89 9.17 12.43 -9.79
CA ASP A 89 10.11 13.45 -10.25
C ASP A 89 11.47 12.89 -10.64
N HIS A 90 11.92 11.81 -9.99
CA HIS A 90 13.23 11.22 -10.24
C HIS A 90 13.14 10.04 -11.20
N LEU A 91 12.27 9.07 -10.91
CA LEU A 91 12.13 7.84 -11.70
C LEU A 91 11.21 7.99 -12.91
N GLY A 92 10.27 8.95 -12.89
CA GLY A 92 9.34 9.18 -14.00
C GLY A 92 8.21 8.16 -14.08
N VAL A 93 7.77 7.63 -12.93
CA VAL A 93 6.56 6.80 -12.82
C VAL A 93 5.35 7.55 -13.36
N GLU A 94 4.48 6.85 -14.08
CA GLU A 94 3.26 7.41 -14.69
C GLU A 94 2.00 7.03 -13.90
N HIS A 95 2.02 5.87 -13.24
CA HIS A 95 0.87 5.31 -12.54
C HIS A 95 1.17 5.12 -11.05
N VAL A 96 0.39 5.76 -10.19
CA VAL A 96 0.38 5.49 -8.74
C VAL A 96 -0.84 4.63 -8.43
N VAL A 97 -0.64 3.47 -7.82
CA VAL A 97 -1.71 2.52 -7.53
C VAL A 97 -1.75 2.26 -6.02
N VAL A 98 -2.85 2.60 -5.38
CA VAL A 98 -3.14 2.15 -4.02
C VAL A 98 -3.76 0.77 -4.11
N VAL A 99 -3.18 -0.20 -3.40
CA VAL A 99 -3.68 -1.58 -3.39
C VAL A 99 -4.02 -2.02 -1.98
N GLY A 100 -5.32 -2.08 -1.70
CA GLY A 100 -5.87 -2.75 -0.54
C GLY A 100 -5.91 -4.27 -0.73
N HIS A 101 -6.29 -5.00 0.31
CA HIS A 101 -6.52 -6.43 0.20
C HIS A 101 -7.58 -6.92 1.18
N THR A 102 -8.30 -7.98 0.82
CA THR A 102 -9.25 -8.65 1.72
C THR A 102 -8.54 -9.16 2.97
N GLU A 103 -9.26 -9.32 4.08
CA GLU A 103 -8.69 -9.77 5.37
C GLU A 103 -7.49 -8.93 5.86
N CYS A 104 -7.52 -7.61 5.62
CA CYS A 104 -6.51 -6.69 6.12
C CYS A 104 -6.60 -6.54 7.65
N GLY A 105 -5.54 -6.93 8.34
CA GLY A 105 -5.47 -6.86 9.80
C GLY A 105 -5.61 -5.44 10.35
N GLY A 106 -5.02 -4.44 9.70
CA GLY A 106 -5.14 -3.04 10.09
C GLY A 106 -6.57 -2.49 9.92
N ALA A 107 -7.23 -2.82 8.81
CA ALA A 107 -8.64 -2.47 8.59
C ALA A 107 -9.56 -3.14 9.61
N ALA A 108 -9.34 -4.43 9.90
CA ALA A 108 -10.09 -5.16 10.91
C ALA A 108 -9.92 -4.59 12.32
N ALA A 109 -8.73 -4.11 12.65
CA ALA A 109 -8.45 -3.42 13.90
C ALA A 109 -9.22 -2.09 14.03
N CYS A 110 -9.18 -1.27 12.98
CA CYS A 110 -9.95 -0.04 12.91
C CYS A 110 -11.45 -0.30 13.08
N PHE A 111 -11.97 -1.37 12.46
CA PHE A 111 -13.37 -1.78 12.65
C PHE A 111 -13.70 -2.15 14.10
N GLY A 112 -12.84 -2.95 14.74
CA GLY A 112 -13.00 -3.32 16.15
C GLY A 112 -13.01 -2.11 17.08
N ALA A 113 -12.07 -1.18 16.87
CA ALA A 113 -11.98 0.05 17.65
C ALA A 113 -13.19 0.97 17.45
N ALA A 114 -13.58 1.22 16.20
CA ALA A 114 -14.73 2.07 15.86
C ALA A 114 -16.06 1.49 16.36
N SER A 115 -16.15 0.17 16.51
CA SER A 115 -17.35 -0.52 17.00
C SER A 115 -17.35 -0.72 18.53
N SER A 116 -16.28 -0.34 19.21
CA SER A 116 -16.16 -0.53 20.66
C SER A 116 -17.11 0.39 21.44
N PRO A 117 -17.78 -0.11 22.50
CA PRO A 117 -18.61 0.73 23.36
C PRO A 117 -17.80 1.92 23.92
N GLY A 118 -18.36 3.12 23.83
CA GLY A 118 -17.69 4.34 24.30
C GLY A 118 -16.61 4.88 23.35
N PHE A 119 -16.52 4.39 22.11
CA PHE A 119 -15.67 4.99 21.09
C PHE A 119 -15.91 6.50 20.97
N SER A 120 -14.83 7.27 20.95
CA SER A 120 -14.85 8.71 20.68
C SER A 120 -13.74 9.08 19.73
N ALA A 121 -14.09 9.73 18.61
CA ALA A 121 -13.13 10.23 17.64
C ALA A 121 -12.26 11.39 18.16
N SER A 122 -12.62 11.98 19.30
CA SER A 122 -11.83 13.04 19.97
C SER A 122 -10.93 12.51 21.09
N ALA A 123 -11.01 11.23 21.42
CA ALA A 123 -10.16 10.57 22.42
C ALA A 123 -9.04 9.76 21.74
N PRO A 124 -7.97 9.39 22.48
CA PRO A 124 -6.99 8.42 22.00
C PRO A 124 -7.65 7.11 21.58
N ILE A 125 -7.27 6.58 20.41
CA ILE A 125 -7.87 5.38 19.82
C ILE A 125 -6.97 4.17 20.08
N CYS A 126 -7.51 3.13 20.69
CA CYS A 126 -6.82 1.84 20.87
C CYS A 126 -7.36 0.82 19.86
N THR A 127 -6.48 0.26 19.01
CA THR A 127 -6.90 -0.46 17.80
C THR A 127 -6.84 -1.98 17.87
N ILE A 128 -5.71 -2.55 18.31
CA ILE A 128 -5.46 -4.01 18.26
C ILE A 128 -5.34 -4.61 19.66
N ASP A 129 -4.67 -3.91 20.56
CA ASP A 129 -4.24 -4.47 21.84
C ASP A 129 -4.51 -3.45 22.95
N PRO A 130 -5.40 -3.77 23.91
CA PRO A 130 -5.68 -2.92 25.07
C PRO A 130 -4.47 -2.65 25.96
N SER A 131 -3.41 -3.45 25.86
CA SER A 131 -2.16 -3.26 26.61
C SER A 131 -1.22 -2.23 25.98
N LEU A 132 -1.44 -1.87 24.70
CA LEU A 132 -0.68 -0.79 24.07
C LEU A 132 -1.03 0.54 24.71
N ALA A 133 0.01 1.34 24.97
CA ALA A 133 -0.19 2.72 25.39
C ALA A 133 -1.04 3.47 24.33
N PRO A 134 -1.91 4.41 24.75
CA PRO A 134 -2.74 5.16 23.81
C PRO A 134 -1.94 5.93 22.74
N ASP A 135 -0.68 6.28 23.04
CA ASP A 135 0.26 6.97 22.15
C ASP A 135 1.23 6.03 21.40
N ALA A 136 1.00 4.71 21.49
CA ALA A 136 1.77 3.72 20.73
C ALA A 136 1.71 4.03 19.23
N GLY A 137 2.83 3.79 18.53
CA GLY A 137 2.96 4.12 17.10
C GLY A 137 1.83 3.55 16.23
N LEU A 138 1.42 2.30 16.50
CA LEU A 138 0.34 1.64 15.76
C LEU A 138 -1.03 2.30 15.96
N ASN A 139 -1.35 2.70 17.19
CA ASN A 139 -2.59 3.39 17.52
C ASN A 139 -2.65 4.77 16.84
N LYS A 140 -1.55 5.53 16.89
CA LYS A 140 -1.44 6.81 16.19
C LYS A 140 -1.56 6.62 14.67
N TRP A 141 -0.84 5.64 14.11
CA TRP A 141 -0.85 5.34 12.69
C TRP A 141 -2.24 4.98 12.15
N LEU A 142 -3.02 4.19 12.89
CA LEU A 142 -4.36 3.75 12.48
C LEU A 142 -5.47 4.74 12.87
N THR A 143 -5.15 5.84 13.57
CA THR A 143 -6.15 6.82 14.00
C THR A 143 -6.94 7.43 12.84
N PRO A 144 -6.31 7.90 11.74
CA PRO A 144 -7.05 8.48 10.60
C PRO A 144 -8.04 7.48 9.99
N LEU A 145 -7.59 6.25 9.74
CA LEU A 145 -8.44 5.19 9.21
C LEU A 145 -9.56 4.81 10.19
N THR A 146 -9.28 4.73 11.49
CA THR A 146 -10.33 4.40 12.48
C THR A 146 -11.43 5.47 12.52
N LYS A 147 -11.06 6.75 12.45
CA LYS A 147 -12.03 7.86 12.35
C LYS A 147 -12.88 7.74 11.08
N HIS A 148 -12.25 7.40 9.96
CA HIS A 148 -12.96 7.17 8.71
C HIS A 148 -13.93 5.99 8.82
N VAL A 149 -13.50 4.85 9.36
CA VAL A 149 -14.35 3.66 9.57
C VAL A 149 -15.56 3.98 10.46
N ALA A 150 -15.38 4.74 11.53
CA ALA A 150 -16.48 5.18 12.39
C ALA A 150 -17.51 6.03 11.60
N SER A 151 -17.07 6.82 10.64
CA SER A 151 -17.94 7.65 9.80
C SER A 151 -18.81 6.84 8.83
N LEU A 152 -18.39 5.62 8.48
CA LEU A 152 -19.13 4.70 7.60
C LEU A 152 -20.37 4.10 8.29
N LYS A 153 -20.48 4.22 9.62
CA LYS A 153 -21.63 3.73 10.43
C LYS A 153 -21.91 2.22 10.24
N LEU A 154 -20.84 1.43 10.07
CA LEU A 154 -20.91 -0.02 9.88
C LEU A 154 -20.89 -0.82 11.20
N SER A 155 -20.94 -0.16 12.36
CA SER A 155 -20.75 -0.81 13.67
C SER A 155 -21.82 -1.86 14.03
N SER A 156 -22.98 -1.83 13.39
CA SER A 156 -24.04 -2.84 13.55
C SER A 156 -23.92 -4.02 12.58
N ALA A 157 -23.08 -3.93 11.55
CA ALA A 157 -22.92 -4.97 10.55
C ALA A 157 -21.98 -6.08 11.04
N PRO A 158 -22.20 -7.35 10.64
CA PRO A 158 -21.25 -8.42 10.87
C PRO A 158 -19.88 -8.08 10.25
N LYS A 159 -18.79 -8.44 10.93
CA LYS A 159 -17.41 -8.19 10.45
C LYS A 159 -17.19 -8.70 9.02
N ALA A 160 -17.73 -9.86 8.68
CA ALA A 160 -17.60 -10.47 7.36
C ALA A 160 -18.21 -9.62 6.23
N GLU A 161 -19.22 -8.80 6.54
CA GLU A 161 -19.87 -7.88 5.60
C GLU A 161 -19.22 -6.49 5.63
N ALA A 162 -18.83 -6.02 6.82
CA ALA A 162 -18.24 -4.70 6.99
C ALA A 162 -16.80 -4.61 6.46
N LEU A 163 -15.97 -5.64 6.70
CA LEU A 163 -14.54 -5.58 6.40
C LEU A 163 -14.23 -5.39 4.91
N PRO A 164 -14.89 -6.08 3.95
CA PRO A 164 -14.69 -5.82 2.53
C PRO A 164 -14.98 -4.37 2.14
N LEU A 165 -16.07 -3.80 2.67
CA LEU A 165 -16.45 -2.40 2.42
C LEU A 165 -15.40 -1.45 2.99
N ILE A 166 -14.92 -1.70 4.21
CA ILE A 166 -13.88 -0.87 4.86
C ILE A 166 -12.58 -0.91 4.07
N VAL A 167 -12.18 -2.06 3.53
CA VAL A 167 -11.00 -2.19 2.68
C VAL A 167 -11.14 -1.33 1.43
N GLU A 168 -12.28 -1.39 0.74
CA GLU A 168 -12.54 -0.58 -0.44
C GLU A 168 -12.58 0.92 -0.12
N GLU A 169 -13.29 1.32 0.94
CA GLU A 169 -13.37 2.72 1.36
C GLU A 169 -12.01 3.27 1.81
N ASN A 170 -11.18 2.46 2.46
CA ASN A 170 -9.80 2.83 2.76
C ASN A 170 -9.01 3.12 1.47
N VAL A 171 -9.08 2.25 0.46
CA VAL A 171 -8.40 2.49 -0.83
C VAL A 171 -8.88 3.80 -1.46
N LYS A 172 -10.18 4.04 -1.49
CA LYS A 172 -10.77 5.29 -2.02
C LYS A 172 -10.26 6.53 -1.27
N LEU A 173 -10.23 6.47 0.07
CA LEU A 173 -9.68 7.53 0.91
C LEU A 173 -8.21 7.83 0.57
N GLN A 174 -7.38 6.80 0.35
CA GLN A 174 -5.97 7.03 0.02
C GLN A 174 -5.78 7.57 -1.40
N VAL A 175 -6.61 7.15 -2.35
CA VAL A 175 -6.65 7.76 -3.69
C VAL A 175 -7.02 9.24 -3.60
N GLU A 176 -7.97 9.61 -2.74
CA GLU A 176 -8.30 11.00 -2.46
C GLU A 176 -7.14 11.78 -1.82
N ASN A 177 -6.47 11.20 -0.82
CA ASN A 177 -5.30 11.81 -0.19
C ASN A 177 -4.17 12.05 -1.20
N LEU A 178 -3.86 11.06 -2.05
CA LEU A 178 -2.89 11.21 -3.13
C LEU A 178 -3.29 12.32 -4.11
N SER A 179 -4.58 12.42 -4.46
CA SER A 179 -5.10 13.48 -5.33
C SER A 179 -4.93 14.89 -4.73
N ARG A 180 -4.70 14.99 -3.42
CA ARG A 180 -4.45 16.23 -2.68
C ARG A 180 -2.97 16.45 -2.37
N ALA A 181 -2.11 15.47 -2.64
CA ALA A 181 -0.67 15.62 -2.43
C ALA A 181 -0.12 16.68 -3.39
N GLN A 182 0.71 17.60 -2.88
CA GLN A 182 1.22 18.71 -3.69
C GLN A 182 1.93 18.22 -4.95
N THR A 183 2.73 17.14 -4.86
CA THR A 183 3.41 16.52 -6.00
C THR A 183 2.46 16.07 -7.11
N ILE A 184 1.28 15.54 -6.76
CA ILE A 184 0.25 15.13 -7.74
C ILE A 184 -0.47 16.34 -8.31
N VAL A 185 -0.87 17.28 -7.44
CA VAL A 185 -1.56 18.51 -7.85
C VAL A 185 -0.71 19.31 -8.83
N ASP A 186 0.58 19.49 -8.54
CA ASP A 186 1.53 20.16 -9.42
C ASP A 186 1.70 19.41 -10.73
N ALA A 187 1.81 18.07 -10.68
CA ALA A 187 1.91 17.25 -11.87
C ALA A 187 0.66 17.31 -12.77
N TRP A 188 -0.53 17.46 -12.20
CA TRP A 188 -1.76 17.65 -12.98
C TRP A 188 -1.89 19.05 -13.56
N ALA A 189 -1.36 20.08 -12.89
CA ALA A 189 -1.37 21.45 -13.38
C ALA A 189 -0.31 21.70 -14.47
N HIS A 190 0.85 21.05 -14.37
CA HIS A 190 2.05 21.41 -15.14
C HIS A 190 2.79 20.24 -15.80
N LYS A 191 2.23 19.02 -15.76
CA LYS A 191 2.93 17.74 -15.98
C LYS A 191 3.97 17.46 -14.90
N SER A 192 4.32 16.17 -14.73
CA SER A 192 5.44 15.79 -13.85
C SER A 192 6.75 16.41 -14.34
N LYS A 193 7.78 16.44 -13.48
CA LYS A 193 9.12 16.92 -13.89
C LYS A 193 9.76 16.13 -15.03
N LYS A 194 9.26 14.93 -15.32
CA LYS A 194 9.65 14.09 -16.45
C LYS A 194 8.74 14.25 -17.68
N GLY A 195 7.80 15.20 -17.66
CA GLY A 195 6.88 15.49 -18.75
C GLY A 195 5.77 14.44 -18.94
N LYS A 196 5.55 13.57 -17.95
CA LYS A 196 4.53 12.52 -17.95
C LYS A 196 3.22 12.98 -17.33
N ASP A 197 2.12 12.49 -17.88
CA ASP A 197 0.79 12.60 -17.28
C ASP A 197 0.68 11.56 -16.18
N ILE A 198 0.30 12.00 -14.97
CA ILE A 198 0.27 11.12 -13.80
C ILE A 198 -1.15 10.67 -13.49
N TRP A 199 -1.32 9.38 -13.28
CA TRP A 199 -2.59 8.77 -12.92
C TRP A 199 -2.53 8.13 -11.53
N VAL A 200 -3.61 8.26 -10.77
CA VAL A 200 -3.78 7.62 -9.46
C VAL A 200 -4.92 6.61 -9.55
N HIS A 201 -4.70 5.38 -9.10
CA HIS A 201 -5.62 4.25 -9.19
C HIS A 201 -5.86 3.61 -7.84
N GLY A 202 -6.98 2.89 -7.69
CA GLY A 202 -7.34 2.16 -6.48
C GLY A 202 -7.79 0.73 -6.78
N TRP A 203 -7.04 -0.25 -6.31
CA TRP A 203 -7.32 -1.68 -6.51
C TRP A 203 -7.47 -2.41 -5.16
N VAL A 204 -8.07 -3.61 -5.22
CA VAL A 204 -8.12 -4.55 -4.11
C VAL A 204 -7.64 -5.92 -4.57
N TYR A 205 -6.72 -6.53 -3.81
CA TYR A 205 -6.33 -7.93 -3.97
C TYR A 205 -7.24 -8.85 -3.14
N ASP A 206 -7.89 -9.79 -3.80
CA ASP A 206 -8.67 -10.84 -3.16
C ASP A 206 -7.74 -12.01 -2.77
N LEU A 207 -7.47 -12.17 -1.47
CA LEU A 207 -6.60 -13.23 -0.97
C LEU A 207 -7.15 -14.64 -1.22
N ALA A 208 -8.47 -14.80 -1.26
CA ALA A 208 -9.09 -16.11 -1.44
C ALA A 208 -9.01 -16.57 -2.90
N LYS A 209 -9.03 -15.64 -3.84
CA LYS A 209 -8.99 -15.92 -5.29
C LYS A 209 -7.62 -15.73 -5.92
N GLY A 210 -6.77 -14.91 -5.31
CA GLY A 210 -5.49 -14.50 -5.87
C GLY A 210 -5.61 -13.47 -7.01
N GLU A 211 -6.71 -12.71 -7.06
CA GLU A 211 -7.04 -11.81 -8.16
C GLU A 211 -7.02 -10.33 -7.72
N LEU A 212 -6.53 -9.46 -8.60
CA LEU A 212 -6.65 -8.01 -8.46
C LEU A 212 -7.97 -7.53 -9.07
N ARG A 213 -8.65 -6.62 -8.38
CA ARG A 213 -9.86 -5.95 -8.87
C ARG A 213 -9.70 -4.44 -8.84
N ASP A 214 -10.01 -3.79 -9.96
CA ASP A 214 -10.08 -2.34 -10.05
C ASP A 214 -11.39 -1.82 -9.42
N LEU A 215 -11.29 -0.79 -8.59
CA LEU A 215 -12.45 -0.13 -7.98
C LEU A 215 -13.07 0.96 -8.88
N GLY A 216 -12.46 1.26 -10.03
CA GLY A 216 -12.97 2.26 -10.97
C GLY A 216 -12.84 3.70 -10.47
N VAL A 217 -11.90 3.96 -9.56
CA VAL A 217 -11.73 5.26 -8.89
C VAL A 217 -10.54 6.06 -9.41
N SER A 218 -10.07 5.75 -10.62
CA SER A 218 -8.92 6.42 -11.23
C SER A 218 -9.10 7.95 -11.29
N ARG A 219 -8.01 8.68 -11.07
CA ARG A 219 -7.90 10.15 -11.19
C ARG A 219 -6.68 10.49 -12.03
N GLY A 220 -6.76 11.54 -12.83
CA GLY A 220 -5.68 11.96 -13.71
C GLY A 220 -5.78 13.46 -14.00
N PRO A 221 -4.95 13.97 -14.93
CA PRO A 221 -4.98 15.38 -15.30
C PRO A 221 -6.39 15.81 -15.75
N PRO A 222 -6.82 17.05 -15.46
CA PRO A 222 -8.07 17.57 -15.98
C PRO A 222 -8.05 17.52 -17.51
N LYS A 223 -9.17 17.10 -18.11
CA LYS A 223 -9.38 17.15 -19.57
C LYS A 223 -9.62 18.58 -20.03
#